data_AF-A0A1Y5Y896-F1
#
_entry.id   AF-A0A1Y5Y896-F1
#
_cell.length_a   1.000
_cell.length_b   1.000
_cell.length_c   1.000
_cell.angle_alpha   90.00
_cell.angle_beta   90.00
_cell.angle_gamma   90.00
#
_symmetry.space_group_name_H-M   'P 1'
#
loop_
_entity.id
_entity.type
_entity.pdbx_description
1 polymer ?
#
loop_
_entity_poly.entity_id
_entity_poly.type
_entity_poly.pdbx_seq_one_letter_code
_entity_poly.pdbx_strand_id
1 'polypeptide(L)'
;MAPTFRWISQYTNYCVTVVRTDDAAGVLAAFGGEQGIRGGIEEAFELYHNSARHWPVVRIVDADGWCLAIEMDSFQGLRPPVLARLSVDTRAAVLGLDHLPEHRMAYAENGEVAGPVRVLDRPSPERDQFERVSGTRLGDSKPIDFLHQICGFPIEDDLVTFPGLVGAILPLLPSPSTVNSRVHSERDAKLAALVASGTDEQLWPVVSRHVKDMLEDAGVSTERIRFDGHLSDDSPTGKALRKVLAEEWMITASPTFHLQRSEIEAIRGRVHAASAAVALLRGGPRHAVAEMSHHRPGTLWQEQLLEELAGIDVAPTAAATVAAQLANYQAVTNRAIRIPPSLLKRRDD
;
A
#
# COMPACT_ATOMS: atom_id res chain seq x y z
N MET A 1 1.96 -23.01 -6.47
CA MET A 1 2.87 -22.11 -7.20
C MET A 1 3.11 -20.90 -6.33
N ALA A 2 4.37 -20.53 -6.09
CA ALA A 2 4.71 -19.34 -5.31
C ALA A 2 4.27 -18.07 -6.08
N PRO A 3 3.74 -17.03 -5.41
CA PRO A 3 3.44 -15.80 -6.10
C PRO A 3 4.74 -15.03 -6.34
N THR A 4 5.20 -15.05 -7.59
CA THR A 4 6.10 -14.04 -8.12
C THR A 4 5.31 -12.75 -8.30
N PHE A 5 5.29 -11.88 -7.30
CA PHE A 5 4.82 -10.51 -7.48
C PHE A 5 5.73 -9.81 -8.47
N ARG A 6 5.14 -9.38 -9.60
CA ARG A 6 5.80 -8.58 -10.62
C ARG A 6 4.86 -7.44 -10.96
N TRP A 7 5.15 -6.26 -10.41
CA TRP A 7 4.53 -5.01 -10.85
C TRP A 7 4.95 -4.76 -12.30
N ILE A 8 3.97 -4.68 -13.19
CA ILE A 8 4.21 -4.34 -14.59
C ILE A 8 4.37 -2.82 -14.64
N SER A 9 5.60 -2.36 -14.88
CA SER A 9 6.03 -0.97 -15.04
C SER A 9 5.47 -0.28 -16.30
N GLN A 10 4.26 -0.63 -16.75
CA GLN A 10 3.74 -0.25 -18.08
C GLN A 10 2.48 0.61 -18.06
N TYR A 11 1.96 1.07 -16.91
CA TYR A 11 0.89 2.08 -16.96
C TYR A 11 1.49 3.45 -17.10
N THR A 12 1.23 4.03 -18.27
CA THR A 12 1.74 5.33 -18.70
C THR A 12 0.83 6.48 -18.28
N ASN A 13 -0.41 6.20 -17.84
CA ASN A 13 -1.42 7.20 -17.48
C ASN A 13 -2.13 6.82 -16.18
N TYR A 14 -2.14 7.73 -15.21
CA TYR A 14 -2.93 7.57 -13.99
C TYR A 14 -3.32 8.93 -13.42
N CYS A 15 -4.44 8.97 -12.73
CA CYS A 15 -4.95 10.18 -12.11
C CYS A 15 -5.16 9.96 -10.62
N VAL A 16 -4.61 10.85 -9.81
CA VAL A 16 -4.71 10.81 -8.35
C VAL A 16 -5.60 11.96 -7.93
N THR A 17 -6.70 11.62 -7.26
CA THR A 17 -7.62 12.59 -6.69
C THR A 17 -7.62 12.44 -5.17
N VAL A 18 -7.39 13.53 -4.44
CA VAL A 18 -7.48 13.58 -2.99
C VAL A 18 -8.70 14.39 -2.59
N VAL A 19 -9.46 13.90 -1.62
CA VAL A 19 -10.72 14.52 -1.17
C VAL A 19 -10.73 14.54 0.35
N ARG A 20 -11.02 15.68 0.97
CA ARG A 20 -11.10 15.76 2.43
C ARG A 20 -12.44 15.22 2.90
N THR A 21 -12.53 13.92 3.17
CA THR A 21 -13.76 13.26 3.58
C THR A 21 -13.44 11.89 4.20
N ASP A 22 -14.33 11.42 5.06
CA ASP A 22 -14.41 10.05 5.58
C ASP A 22 -15.38 9.18 4.76
N ASP A 23 -16.08 9.74 3.77
CA ASP A 23 -17.05 9.03 2.94
C ASP A 23 -16.42 8.47 1.66
N ALA A 24 -15.67 7.38 1.80
CA ALA A 24 -15.10 6.64 0.69
C ALA A 24 -16.16 6.16 -0.33
N ALA A 25 -17.39 5.87 0.12
CA ALA A 25 -18.49 5.44 -0.75
C ALA A 25 -19.02 6.60 -1.59
N GLY A 26 -19.17 7.79 -0.99
CA GLY A 26 -19.51 9.03 -1.68
C GLY A 26 -18.47 9.42 -2.73
N VAL A 27 -17.18 9.25 -2.42
CA VAL A 27 -16.10 9.43 -3.41
C VAL A 27 -16.27 8.47 -4.58
N LEU A 28 -16.45 7.17 -4.33
CA LEU A 28 -16.67 6.19 -5.40
C LEU A 28 -17.90 6.52 -6.27
N ALA A 29 -19.00 6.91 -5.63
CA ALA A 29 -20.23 7.29 -6.31
C ALA A 29 -20.06 8.54 -7.17
N ALA A 30 -19.26 9.52 -6.73
CA ALA A 30 -18.95 10.72 -7.49
C ALA A 30 -18.17 10.41 -8.78
N PHE A 31 -17.37 9.33 -8.80
CA PHE A 31 -16.74 8.76 -10.00
C PHE A 31 -17.70 7.92 -10.87
N GLY A 32 -18.96 7.75 -10.45
CA GLY A 32 -19.96 6.94 -11.15
C GLY A 32 -19.91 5.45 -10.80
N GLY A 33 -19.19 5.06 -9.75
CA GLY A 33 -19.16 3.69 -9.26
C GLY A 33 -20.44 3.35 -8.50
N GLU A 34 -21.15 2.30 -8.92
CA GLU A 34 -22.40 1.85 -8.28
C GLU A 34 -22.15 0.80 -7.18
N GLN A 35 -21.08 0.00 -7.30
CA GLN A 35 -20.70 -1.02 -6.32
C GLN A 35 -19.18 -1.15 -6.24
N GLY A 36 -18.62 -0.87 -5.05
CA GLY A 36 -17.20 -1.10 -4.76
C GLY A 36 -16.94 -2.55 -4.41
N ILE A 37 -15.88 -3.13 -4.99
CA ILE A 37 -15.35 -4.42 -4.56
C ILE A 37 -14.27 -4.12 -3.51
N ARG A 38 -14.45 -4.60 -2.28
CA ARG A 38 -13.36 -4.58 -1.29
C ARG A 38 -12.30 -5.57 -1.71
N GLY A 39 -11.07 -5.10 -1.86
CA GLY A 39 -9.93 -5.92 -2.26
C GLY A 39 -8.63 -5.17 -2.06
N GLY A 40 -7.53 -5.90 -2.13
CA GLY A 40 -6.20 -5.35 -2.21
C GLY A 40 -5.89 -4.83 -3.62
N ILE A 41 -4.63 -4.45 -3.80
CA ILE A 41 -4.14 -3.88 -5.05
C ILE A 41 -4.10 -4.93 -6.18
N GLU A 42 -3.94 -6.22 -5.84
CA GLU A 42 -3.96 -7.33 -6.79
C GLU A 42 -5.34 -7.53 -7.39
N GLU A 43 -6.40 -7.55 -6.57
CA GLU A 43 -7.77 -7.70 -7.06
C GLU A 43 -8.17 -6.51 -7.96
N ALA A 44 -7.78 -5.29 -7.59
CA ALA A 44 -7.99 -4.11 -8.44
C ALA A 44 -7.27 -4.23 -9.80
N PHE A 45 -6.04 -4.76 -9.79
CA PHE A 45 -5.25 -5.01 -10.99
C PHE A 45 -5.86 -6.10 -11.87
N GLU A 46 -6.29 -7.21 -11.29
CA GLU A 46 -6.96 -8.30 -12.02
C GLU A 46 -8.27 -7.80 -12.65
N LEU A 47 -9.04 -6.99 -11.94
CA LEU A 47 -10.26 -6.37 -12.48
C LEU A 47 -9.96 -5.48 -13.69
N TYR A 48 -8.92 -4.64 -13.59
CA TYR A 48 -8.48 -3.77 -14.67
C TYR A 48 -8.06 -4.57 -15.92
N HIS A 49 -7.31 -5.67 -15.76
CA HIS A 49 -6.82 -6.47 -16.89
C HIS A 49 -7.88 -7.36 -17.53
N ASN A 50 -8.71 -7.97 -16.70
CA ASN A 50 -9.57 -9.06 -17.14
C ASN A 50 -10.99 -8.62 -17.46
N SER A 51 -11.36 -7.37 -17.16
CA SER A 51 -12.69 -6.85 -17.46
C SER A 51 -12.65 -5.53 -18.20
N ALA A 52 -12.68 -5.61 -19.54
CA ALA A 52 -13.00 -4.48 -20.40
C ALA A 52 -14.37 -3.84 -20.09
N ARG A 53 -15.23 -4.51 -19.31
CA ARG A 53 -16.54 -4.02 -18.88
C ARG A 53 -16.50 -3.20 -17.60
N HIS A 54 -15.38 -3.16 -16.88
CA HIS A 54 -15.26 -2.48 -15.58
C HIS A 54 -14.34 -1.25 -15.63
N TRP A 55 -14.15 -0.69 -16.83
CA TRP A 55 -13.33 0.50 -17.03
C TRP A 55 -14.16 1.79 -16.90
N PRO A 56 -13.61 2.85 -16.27
CA PRO A 56 -12.31 2.91 -15.61
C PRO A 56 -12.30 2.24 -14.21
N VAL A 57 -11.16 1.66 -13.81
CA VAL A 57 -10.98 1.14 -12.45
C VAL A 57 -10.48 2.27 -11.54
N VAL A 58 -11.24 2.56 -10.50
CA VAL A 58 -10.91 3.56 -9.48
C VAL A 58 -10.70 2.86 -8.15
N ARG A 59 -9.49 2.97 -7.60
CA ARG A 59 -9.18 2.49 -6.26
C ARG A 59 -9.41 3.62 -5.26
N ILE A 60 -10.26 3.37 -4.25
CA ILE A 60 -10.46 4.29 -3.14
C ILE A 60 -9.65 3.82 -1.93
N VAL A 61 -8.94 4.75 -1.30
CA VAL A 61 -8.15 4.54 -0.08
C VAL A 61 -8.60 5.57 0.95
N ASP A 62 -8.96 5.09 2.13
CA ASP A 62 -9.24 5.93 3.30
C ASP A 62 -7.93 6.23 4.05
N ALA A 63 -7.70 7.50 4.35
CA ALA A 63 -6.50 8.06 4.96
C ALA A 63 -6.86 9.18 5.94
N ASP A 64 -7.48 8.81 7.06
CA ASP A 64 -7.77 9.65 8.24
C ASP A 64 -8.17 11.09 7.93
N GLY A 65 -9.45 11.27 7.58
CA GLY A 65 -10.02 12.55 7.17
C GLY A 65 -9.75 12.94 5.71
N TRP A 66 -9.05 12.07 4.97
CA TRP A 66 -8.90 12.14 3.52
C TRP A 66 -9.25 10.82 2.85
N CYS A 67 -9.79 10.91 1.64
CA CYS A 67 -9.94 9.80 0.72
C CYS A 67 -9.08 10.05 -0.52
N LEU A 68 -8.31 9.05 -0.93
CA LEU A 68 -7.54 9.06 -2.16
C LEU A 68 -8.22 8.16 -3.19
N ALA A 69 -8.53 8.69 -4.36
CA ALA A 69 -8.98 7.95 -5.51
C ALA A 69 -7.85 7.87 -6.55
N ILE A 70 -7.47 6.65 -6.92
CA ILE A 70 -6.43 6.38 -7.92
C ILE A 70 -7.10 5.74 -9.12
N GLU A 71 -7.11 6.46 -10.24
CA GLU A 71 -7.63 6.01 -11.52
C GLU A 71 -6.52 5.39 -12.35
N MET A 72 -6.74 4.16 -12.82
CA MET A 72 -5.83 3.49 -13.76
C MET A 72 -6.29 3.77 -15.20
N ASP A 73 -5.43 4.41 -16.00
CA ASP A 73 -5.68 4.78 -17.40
C ASP A 73 -6.99 5.58 -17.62
N SER A 74 -7.29 6.47 -16.66
CA SER A 74 -8.41 7.41 -16.72
C SER A 74 -8.06 8.73 -16.06
N PHE A 75 -8.88 9.74 -16.36
CA PHE A 75 -8.74 11.12 -15.90
C PHE A 75 -10.11 11.71 -15.52
N GLN A 76 -11.03 10.91 -14.98
CA GLN A 76 -12.35 11.40 -14.59
C GLN A 76 -12.25 12.48 -13.51
N GLY A 77 -11.28 12.38 -12.59
CA GLY A 77 -11.05 13.34 -11.53
C GLY A 77 -10.75 14.74 -12.08
N LEU A 78 -10.09 14.84 -13.25
CA LEU A 78 -9.84 16.13 -13.91
C LEU A 78 -11.08 16.74 -14.56
N ARG A 79 -12.21 16.04 -14.62
CA ARG A 79 -13.43 16.57 -15.24
C ARG A 79 -14.14 17.50 -14.26
N PRO A 80 -14.45 18.76 -14.63
CA PRO A 80 -15.11 19.69 -13.72
C PRO A 80 -16.41 19.15 -13.08
N PRO A 81 -17.29 18.43 -13.78
CA PRO A 81 -18.50 17.88 -13.14
C PRO A 81 -18.22 16.81 -12.08
N VAL A 82 -17.13 16.04 -12.21
CA VAL A 82 -16.74 15.03 -11.21
C VAL A 82 -16.13 15.75 -10.01
N LEU A 83 -15.22 16.68 -10.26
CA LEU A 83 -14.53 17.41 -9.20
C LEU A 83 -15.45 18.32 -8.39
N ALA A 84 -16.47 18.93 -9.03
CA ALA A 84 -17.51 19.67 -8.35
C ALA A 84 -18.33 18.78 -7.40
N ARG A 85 -18.64 17.53 -7.80
CA ARG A 85 -19.34 16.57 -6.92
C ARG A 85 -18.47 16.12 -5.75
N LEU A 86 -17.18 15.86 -5.99
CA LEU A 86 -16.23 15.43 -4.97
C LEU A 86 -15.95 16.50 -3.91
N SER A 87 -16.13 17.77 -4.25
CA SER A 87 -15.86 18.91 -3.36
C SER A 87 -17.11 19.51 -2.75
N VAL A 88 -18.28 18.84 -2.83
CA VAL A 88 -19.49 19.33 -2.12
C VAL A 88 -19.20 19.36 -0.62
N ASP A 89 -19.32 20.54 -0.02
CA ASP A 89 -19.03 20.84 1.40
C ASP A 89 -17.60 20.47 1.86
N THR A 90 -16.66 20.35 0.92
CA THR A 90 -15.27 20.01 1.21
C THR A 90 -14.33 20.55 0.13
N ARG A 91 -13.09 20.06 0.10
CA ARG A 91 -12.10 20.32 -0.94
C ARG A 91 -11.60 19.03 -1.56
N ALA A 92 -11.30 19.12 -2.86
CA ALA A 92 -10.71 18.06 -3.64
C ALA A 92 -9.60 18.62 -4.53
N ALA A 93 -8.52 17.86 -4.69
CA ALA A 93 -7.42 18.18 -5.59
C ALA A 93 -7.08 16.98 -6.46
N VAL A 94 -6.69 17.24 -7.70
CA VAL A 94 -6.41 16.21 -8.69
C VAL A 94 -5.10 16.48 -9.36
N LEU A 95 -4.32 15.42 -9.50
CA LEU A 95 -3.09 15.38 -10.28
C LEU A 95 -3.22 14.30 -11.36
N GLY A 96 -3.28 14.74 -12.62
CA GLY A 96 -3.17 13.88 -13.78
C GLY A 96 -1.71 13.67 -14.15
N LEU A 97 -1.29 12.40 -14.12
CA LEU A 97 0.06 11.96 -14.45
C LEU A 97 -0.01 11.23 -15.79
N ASP A 98 0.39 11.95 -16.83
CA ASP A 98 0.46 11.47 -18.21
C ASP A 98 1.93 11.09 -18.53
N HIS A 99 2.13 10.24 -19.54
CA HIS A 99 3.46 9.92 -20.10
C HIS A 99 4.03 11.06 -20.93
N LEU A 100 3.20 12.03 -21.28
CA LEU A 100 3.60 13.29 -21.85
C LEU A 100 4.09 14.23 -20.72
N PRO A 101 5.02 15.17 -21.01
CA PRO A 101 5.57 16.11 -20.01
C PRO A 101 4.53 17.08 -19.41
N GLU A 102 3.24 16.91 -19.71
CA GLU A 102 2.16 17.81 -19.33
C GLU A 102 1.37 17.24 -18.15
N HIS A 103 1.89 17.42 -16.94
CA HIS A 103 1.11 17.20 -15.72
C HIS A 103 -0.06 18.19 -15.66
N ARG A 104 -1.26 17.67 -15.39
CA ARG A 104 -2.48 18.48 -15.25
C ARG A 104 -2.92 18.51 -13.80
N MET A 105 -3.31 19.67 -13.31
CA MET A 105 -3.84 19.83 -11.97
C MET A 105 -5.23 20.44 -12.02
N ALA A 106 -6.10 19.98 -11.14
CA ALA A 106 -7.38 20.63 -10.89
C ALA A 106 -7.63 20.70 -9.39
N TYR A 107 -8.33 21.74 -8.96
CA TYR A 107 -8.73 21.96 -7.58
C TYR A 107 -10.22 22.26 -7.56
N ALA A 108 -10.92 21.84 -6.52
CA ALA A 108 -12.24 22.36 -6.23
C ALA A 108 -12.51 22.44 -4.74
N GLU A 109 -13.30 23.43 -4.37
CA GLU A 109 -13.74 23.65 -3.00
C GLU A 109 -15.19 24.10 -3.00
N ASN A 110 -16.03 23.44 -2.20
CA ASN A 110 -17.46 23.70 -2.11
C ASN A 110 -18.17 23.71 -3.48
N GLY A 111 -17.77 22.81 -4.37
CA GLY A 111 -18.30 22.68 -5.74
C GLY A 111 -17.76 23.71 -6.75
N GLU A 112 -16.98 24.71 -6.33
CA GLU A 112 -16.31 25.65 -7.23
C GLU A 112 -15.02 25.03 -7.77
N VAL A 113 -14.92 24.91 -9.10
CA VAL A 113 -13.80 24.22 -9.76
C VAL A 113 -12.83 25.20 -10.40
N ALA A 114 -11.54 24.94 -10.19
CA ALA A 114 -10.40 25.59 -10.82
C ALA A 114 -9.57 24.57 -11.63
N GLY A 115 -9.35 24.84 -12.91
CA GLY A 115 -8.61 23.96 -13.82
C GLY A 115 -9.50 23.06 -14.70
N PRO A 116 -8.91 22.06 -15.41
CA PRO A 116 -7.52 21.62 -15.31
C PRO A 116 -6.52 22.64 -15.88
N VAL A 117 -5.40 22.85 -15.18
CA VAL A 117 -4.28 23.70 -15.60
C VAL A 117 -3.05 22.82 -15.84
N ARG A 118 -2.23 23.16 -16.85
CA ARG A 118 -0.94 22.47 -17.07
C ARG A 118 0.15 23.14 -16.23
N VAL A 119 0.96 22.34 -15.56
CA VAL A 119 1.97 22.85 -14.60
C VAL A 119 3.07 23.67 -15.29
N LEU A 120 3.43 23.31 -16.53
CA LEU A 120 4.51 23.96 -17.28
C LEU A 120 4.03 25.12 -18.18
N ASP A 121 2.75 25.49 -18.13
CA ASP A 121 2.26 26.60 -18.95
C ASP A 121 2.77 27.96 -18.42
N ARG A 122 3.06 28.86 -19.37
CA ARG A 122 3.28 30.29 -19.14
C ARG A 122 2.12 30.88 -18.32
N PRO A 123 2.28 32.06 -17.70
CA PRO A 123 1.17 32.77 -17.07
C PRO A 123 -0.08 32.76 -17.98
N SER A 124 -1.18 32.22 -17.47
CA SER A 124 -2.44 32.10 -18.19
C SER A 124 -3.61 32.47 -17.26
N PRO A 125 -4.76 32.93 -17.81
CA PRO A 125 -5.94 33.21 -17.00
C PRO A 125 -6.42 32.01 -16.16
N GLU A 126 -6.25 30.79 -16.67
CA GLU A 126 -6.59 29.54 -15.98
C GLU A 126 -5.68 29.31 -14.77
N ARG A 127 -4.37 29.62 -14.90
CA ARG A 127 -3.43 29.59 -13.78
C ARG A 127 -3.79 30.63 -12.72
N ASP A 128 -4.09 31.86 -13.13
CA ASP A 128 -4.50 32.92 -12.19
C ASP A 128 -5.80 32.59 -11.44
N GLN A 129 -6.74 31.93 -12.12
CA GLN A 129 -7.96 31.41 -11.49
C GLN A 129 -7.63 30.29 -10.51
N PHE A 130 -6.79 29.34 -10.91
CA PHE A 130 -6.37 28.24 -10.05
C PHE A 130 -5.68 28.70 -8.78
N GLU A 131 -4.69 29.60 -8.88
CA GLU A 131 -3.95 30.10 -7.72
C GLU A 131 -4.86 30.90 -6.77
N ARG A 132 -5.88 31.57 -7.31
CA ARG A 132 -6.89 32.30 -6.53
C ARG A 132 -7.81 31.37 -5.75
N VAL A 133 -8.34 30.32 -6.38
CA VAL A 133 -9.29 29.40 -5.76
C VAL A 133 -8.60 28.45 -4.79
N SER A 134 -7.43 27.92 -5.17
CA SER A 134 -6.65 27.01 -4.30
C SER A 134 -5.92 27.73 -3.16
N GLY A 135 -5.68 29.04 -3.28
CA GLY A 135 -4.79 29.78 -2.39
C GLY A 135 -3.31 29.40 -2.52
N THR A 136 -2.97 28.55 -3.50
CA THR A 136 -1.62 28.03 -3.74
C THR A 136 -0.99 28.74 -4.93
N ARG A 137 0.22 29.27 -4.75
CA ARG A 137 1.02 29.76 -5.88
C ARG A 137 1.72 28.59 -6.55
N LEU A 138 1.51 28.42 -7.85
CA LEU A 138 2.08 27.29 -8.59
C LEU A 138 3.58 27.46 -8.89
N GLY A 139 4.12 28.68 -8.84
CA GLY A 139 5.56 28.95 -8.92
C GLY A 139 6.33 28.15 -10.00
N ASP A 140 7.60 27.84 -9.72
CA ASP A 140 8.37 26.75 -10.36
C ASP A 140 8.22 25.43 -9.58
N SER A 141 7.21 25.35 -8.71
CA SER A 141 6.96 24.24 -7.80
C SER A 141 6.54 23.01 -8.59
N LYS A 142 6.91 21.82 -8.09
CA LYS A 142 6.51 20.57 -8.74
C LYS A 142 5.01 20.34 -8.51
N PRO A 143 4.31 19.62 -9.40
CA PRO A 143 2.89 19.32 -9.24
C PRO A 143 2.52 18.65 -7.91
N ILE A 144 3.49 18.02 -7.24
CA ILE A 144 3.31 17.37 -5.94
C ILE A 144 3.31 18.37 -4.76
N ASP A 145 4.04 19.47 -4.87
CA ASP A 145 4.03 20.55 -3.88
C ASP A 145 2.63 21.13 -3.73
N PHE A 146 1.86 21.14 -4.81
CA PHE A 146 0.44 21.48 -4.78
C PHE A 146 -0.36 20.51 -3.90
N LEU A 147 -0.18 19.20 -4.07
CA LEU A 147 -0.84 18.21 -3.20
C LEU A 147 -0.39 18.38 -1.72
N HIS A 148 0.87 18.74 -1.43
CA HIS A 148 1.31 19.02 -0.05
C HIS A 148 0.55 20.17 0.56
N GLN A 149 0.45 21.26 -0.19
CA GLN A 149 -0.14 22.49 0.29
C GLN A 149 -1.63 22.30 0.57
N ILE A 150 -2.33 21.55 -0.29
CA ILE A 150 -3.75 21.23 -0.09
C ILE A 150 -3.94 20.27 1.08
N CYS A 151 -3.13 19.21 1.15
CA CYS A 151 -3.29 18.16 2.16
C CYS A 151 -2.81 18.58 3.56
N GLY A 152 -1.85 19.50 3.64
CA GLY A 152 -1.26 19.95 4.90
C GLY A 152 -0.21 18.98 5.48
N PHE A 153 0.27 18.02 4.69
CA PHE A 153 1.35 17.09 5.05
C PHE A 153 2.33 16.91 3.88
N PRO A 154 3.63 16.65 4.14
CA PRO A 154 4.66 16.51 3.10
C PRO A 154 4.52 15.19 2.30
N ILE A 155 4.68 15.25 0.98
CA ILE A 155 4.69 14.13 0.01
C ILE A 155 5.97 14.22 -0.86
N GLU A 156 7.14 13.87 -0.32
CA GLU A 156 8.48 14.06 -0.94
C GLU A 156 8.62 13.91 -2.49
N ASP A 157 9.55 14.64 -3.10
CA ASP A 157 9.72 14.72 -4.58
C ASP A 157 10.06 13.38 -5.29
N ASP A 158 10.71 12.46 -4.58
CA ASP A 158 11.06 11.13 -5.10
C ASP A 158 9.82 10.23 -5.24
N LEU A 159 8.67 10.71 -4.76
CA LEU A 159 7.37 10.02 -4.77
C LEU A 159 6.58 10.22 -6.06
N VAL A 160 7.12 10.95 -7.05
CA VAL A 160 6.40 11.33 -8.29
C VAL A 160 6.87 10.54 -9.52
N THR A 161 7.81 9.61 -9.37
CA THR A 161 7.94 8.55 -10.40
C THR A 161 6.78 7.57 -10.23
N PHE A 162 6.25 7.00 -11.33
CA PHE A 162 5.17 5.99 -11.31
C PHE A 162 5.26 4.96 -10.16
N PRO A 163 6.45 4.46 -9.78
CA PRO A 163 6.59 3.54 -8.66
C PRO A 163 6.82 4.23 -7.28
N GLY A 164 7.19 5.51 -7.21
CA GLY A 164 7.40 6.26 -5.97
C GLY A 164 6.09 6.61 -5.23
N LEU A 165 5.02 6.89 -5.98
CA LEU A 165 3.70 7.17 -5.39
C LEU A 165 3.10 5.89 -4.77
N VAL A 166 3.32 4.75 -5.43
CA VAL A 166 2.91 3.42 -4.96
C VAL A 166 3.75 3.01 -3.74
N GLY A 167 5.06 3.22 -3.78
CA GLY A 167 6.01 2.87 -2.72
C GLY A 167 5.95 3.74 -1.46
N ALA A 168 5.37 4.94 -1.52
CA ALA A 168 5.20 5.80 -0.33
C ALA A 168 3.80 5.77 0.27
N ILE A 169 2.77 5.47 -0.52
CA ILE A 169 1.44 5.25 0.03
C ILE A 169 1.41 3.91 0.78
N LEU A 170 2.06 2.85 0.27
CA LEU A 170 1.98 1.51 0.87
C LEU A 170 2.55 1.38 2.31
N PRO A 171 3.67 2.02 2.69
CA PRO A 171 4.20 1.95 4.06
C PRO A 171 3.62 3.01 5.02
N LEU A 172 2.93 4.03 4.49
CA LEU A 172 2.23 5.05 5.29
C LEU A 172 0.79 4.67 5.59
N LEU A 173 0.17 3.82 4.76
CA LEU A 173 -1.08 3.18 5.12
C LEU A 173 -0.82 2.15 6.24
N PRO A 174 -1.69 2.05 7.26
CA PRO A 174 -1.74 0.82 8.03
C PRO A 174 -1.89 -0.31 7.02
N SER A 175 -0.93 -1.22 6.98
CA SER A 175 -1.06 -2.43 6.18
C SER A 175 -2.45 -2.99 6.48
N PRO A 176 -3.30 -3.27 5.48
CA PRO A 176 -4.55 -3.97 5.70
C PRO A 176 -4.29 -5.43 6.06
N SER A 177 -3.14 -5.76 6.65
CA SER A 177 -3.02 -6.82 7.64
C SER A 177 -4.01 -6.52 8.78
N THR A 178 -5.30 -6.67 8.48
CA THR A 178 -6.22 -7.27 9.43
C THR A 178 -5.43 -8.42 10.04
N VAL A 179 -5.29 -8.41 11.37
CA VAL A 179 -4.54 -9.36 12.20
C VAL A 179 -4.92 -10.85 11.90
N ASN A 180 -5.83 -11.10 10.96
CA ASN A 180 -5.93 -12.31 10.16
C ASN A 180 -4.72 -12.49 9.22
N SER A 181 -3.52 -12.71 9.78
CA SER A 181 -2.44 -13.38 9.05
C SER A 181 -3.03 -14.63 8.37
N ARG A 182 -2.87 -14.77 7.04
CA ARG A 182 -3.46 -15.89 6.32
C ARG A 182 -2.87 -17.20 6.87
N VAL A 183 -3.70 -18.00 7.54
CA VAL A 183 -3.29 -19.28 8.12
C VAL A 183 -3.23 -20.31 7.00
N HIS A 184 -2.02 -20.57 6.49
CA HIS A 184 -1.80 -21.47 5.35
C HIS A 184 -1.33 -22.86 5.76
N SER A 185 -0.78 -23.00 6.96
CA SER A 185 -0.23 -24.24 7.49
C SER A 185 -0.58 -24.42 8.97
N GLU A 186 -0.40 -25.63 9.49
CA GLU A 186 -0.50 -25.89 10.94
C GLU A 186 0.50 -25.06 11.75
N ARG A 187 1.67 -24.75 11.17
CA ARG A 187 2.68 -23.90 11.80
C ARG A 187 2.20 -22.45 11.92
N ASP A 188 1.61 -21.90 10.85
CA ASP A 188 1.01 -20.57 10.87
C ASP A 188 -0.16 -20.52 11.86
N ALA A 189 -0.95 -21.60 11.91
CA ALA A 189 -2.07 -21.74 12.81
C ALA A 189 -1.60 -21.68 14.28
N LYS A 190 -0.56 -22.45 14.61
CA LYS A 190 0.02 -22.46 15.95
C LYS A 190 0.57 -21.06 16.33
N LEU A 191 1.28 -20.41 15.41
CA LEU A 191 1.86 -19.09 15.67
C LEU A 191 0.76 -18.03 15.86
N ALA A 192 -0.23 -17.99 14.96
CA ALA A 192 -1.34 -17.05 15.06
C ALA A 192 -2.13 -17.23 16.37
N ALA A 193 -2.34 -18.48 16.81
CA ALA A 193 -3.04 -18.75 18.06
C ALA A 193 -2.24 -18.28 19.30
N LEU A 194 -0.91 -18.48 19.31
CA LEU A 194 -0.04 -17.99 20.39
C LEU A 194 0.01 -16.45 20.43
N VAL A 195 0.15 -15.80 19.27
CA VAL A 195 0.16 -14.33 19.17
C VAL A 195 -1.18 -13.70 19.56
N ALA A 196 -2.30 -14.36 19.21
CA ALA A 196 -3.62 -13.91 19.61
C ALA A 196 -3.89 -14.09 21.12
N SER A 197 -3.19 -15.03 21.77
CA SER A 197 -3.37 -15.32 23.21
C SER A 197 -2.39 -14.55 24.10
N GLY A 198 -1.20 -14.22 23.60
CA GLY A 198 -0.18 -13.48 24.35
C GLY A 198 -0.55 -12.02 24.57
N THR A 199 -0.16 -11.47 25.71
CA THR A 199 -0.20 -10.02 25.99
C THR A 199 0.93 -9.28 25.28
N ASP A 200 0.82 -7.97 25.08
CA ASP A 200 1.89 -7.21 24.42
C ASP A 200 3.19 -7.24 25.24
N GLU A 201 3.10 -7.28 26.57
CA GLU A 201 4.23 -7.41 27.47
C GLU A 201 4.98 -8.75 27.28
N GLN A 202 4.24 -9.84 27.02
CA GLN A 202 4.83 -11.15 26.73
C GLN A 202 5.44 -11.20 25.32
N LEU A 203 4.78 -10.59 24.33
CA LEU A 203 5.18 -10.67 22.94
C LEU A 203 6.33 -9.72 22.59
N TRP A 204 6.36 -8.51 23.17
CA TRP A 204 7.28 -7.45 22.76
C TRP A 204 8.76 -7.85 22.80
N PRO A 205 9.30 -8.41 23.91
CA PRO A 205 10.73 -8.70 23.99
C PRO A 205 11.17 -9.77 23.00
N VAL A 206 10.27 -10.71 22.71
CA VAL A 206 10.52 -11.82 21.79
C VAL A 206 10.46 -11.30 20.35
N VAL A 207 9.36 -10.65 19.97
CA VAL A 207 9.15 -10.17 18.60
C VAL A 207 10.16 -9.08 18.20
N SER A 208 10.45 -8.14 19.10
CA SER A 208 11.45 -7.08 18.82
C SER A 208 12.85 -7.63 18.56
N ARG A 209 13.25 -8.71 19.26
CA ARG A 209 14.52 -9.40 18.99
C ARG A 209 14.51 -10.06 17.61
N HIS A 210 13.47 -10.79 17.24
CA HIS A 210 13.38 -11.40 15.89
C HIS A 210 13.36 -10.34 14.77
N VAL A 211 12.66 -9.22 14.96
CA VAL A 211 12.69 -8.10 14.01
C VAL A 211 14.09 -7.50 13.89
N LYS A 212 14.81 -7.37 15.01
CA LYS A 212 16.19 -6.91 15.03
C LYS A 212 17.12 -7.88 14.29
N ASP A 213 17.00 -9.18 14.55
CA ASP A 213 17.78 -10.21 13.87
C ASP A 213 17.50 -10.20 12.36
N MET A 214 16.24 -10.00 11.95
CA MET A 214 15.86 -9.85 10.54
C MET A 214 16.51 -8.63 9.86
N LEU A 215 16.60 -7.50 10.56
CA LEU A 215 17.28 -6.31 10.06
C LEU A 215 18.78 -6.56 9.90
N GLU A 216 19.42 -7.20 10.89
CA GLU A 216 20.85 -7.52 10.88
C GLU A 216 21.20 -8.51 9.77
N ASP A 217 20.42 -9.59 9.61
CA ASP A 217 20.55 -10.56 8.53
C ASP A 217 20.41 -9.91 7.14
N ALA A 218 19.57 -8.88 7.03
CA ALA A 218 19.38 -8.13 5.79
C ALA A 218 20.46 -7.06 5.55
N GLY A 219 21.40 -6.86 6.48
CA GLY A 219 22.42 -5.83 6.41
C GLY A 219 21.91 -4.41 6.72
N VAL A 220 20.77 -4.29 7.39
CA VAL A 220 20.23 -3.01 7.87
C VAL A 220 20.75 -2.74 9.28
N SER A 221 21.52 -1.64 9.44
CA SER A 221 22.08 -1.27 10.75
C SER A 221 21.01 -0.97 11.79
N THR A 222 21.01 -1.72 12.88
CA THR A 222 20.06 -1.59 14.00
C THR A 222 20.48 -0.53 15.02
N GLU A 223 21.73 -0.02 14.97
CA GLU A 223 22.23 1.03 15.87
C GLU A 223 21.41 2.33 15.82
N ARG A 224 20.73 2.58 14.69
CA ARG A 224 19.88 3.75 14.45
C ARG A 224 18.39 3.49 14.67
N ILE A 225 18.02 2.25 15.01
CA ILE A 225 16.63 1.82 15.16
C ILE A 225 16.38 1.57 16.64
N ARG A 226 15.63 2.48 17.27
CA ARG A 226 15.24 2.36 18.67
C ARG A 226 13.82 1.81 18.76
N PHE A 227 13.68 0.65 19.40
CA PHE A 227 12.40 -0.04 19.59
C PHE A 227 11.63 0.39 20.85
N ASP A 228 12.16 1.32 21.63
CA ASP A 228 11.55 1.81 22.88
C ASP A 228 10.85 3.17 22.74
N GLY A 229 10.80 3.72 21.51
CA GLY A 229 10.35 5.09 21.27
C GLY A 229 9.12 5.21 20.36
N HIS A 230 8.47 6.37 20.41
CA HIS A 230 7.43 6.74 19.46
C HIS A 230 8.02 6.92 18.07
N LEU A 231 7.55 6.12 17.09
CA LEU A 231 7.95 6.27 15.70
C LEU A 231 7.18 7.42 15.06
N SER A 232 7.80 8.59 15.02
CA SER A 232 7.42 9.61 14.06
C SER A 232 8.24 9.49 12.79
N ASP A 233 7.64 9.93 11.69
CA ASP A 233 8.27 10.02 10.38
C ASP A 233 9.55 10.86 10.38
N ASP A 234 9.60 11.87 11.24
CA ASP A 234 10.76 12.76 11.39
C ASP A 234 11.85 12.24 12.32
N SER A 235 11.55 11.20 13.11
CA SER A 235 12.52 10.59 14.01
C SER A 235 13.69 9.97 13.22
N PRO A 236 14.90 9.88 13.82
CA PRO A 236 16.02 9.20 13.16
C PRO A 236 15.70 7.76 12.72
N THR A 237 14.92 7.04 13.52
CA THR A 237 14.46 5.68 13.21
C THR A 237 13.47 5.67 12.04
N GLY A 238 12.48 6.59 12.04
CA GLY A 238 11.53 6.75 10.93
C GLY A 238 12.24 7.04 9.61
N LYS A 239 13.17 8.00 9.61
CA LYS A 239 13.99 8.33 8.43
C LYS A 239 14.83 7.16 7.93
N ALA A 240 15.44 6.40 8.84
CA ALA A 240 16.24 5.23 8.48
C ALA A 240 15.40 4.13 7.83
N LEU A 241 14.25 3.79 8.43
CA LEU A 241 13.36 2.75 7.91
C LEU A 241 12.72 3.16 6.58
N ARG A 242 12.30 4.43 6.43
CA ARG A 242 11.77 4.95 5.15
C ARG A 242 12.78 4.86 4.02
N LYS A 243 14.05 5.19 4.29
CA LYS A 243 15.12 5.06 3.29
C LYS A 243 15.27 3.62 2.79
N VAL A 244 15.16 2.62 3.68
CA VAL A 244 15.23 1.21 3.30
C VAL A 244 13.98 0.78 2.53
N LEU A 245 12.80 1.19 2.97
CA LEU A 245 11.54 0.89 2.29
C LEU A 245 11.49 1.49 0.87
N ALA A 246 12.06 2.69 0.68
CA ALA A 246 12.18 3.32 -0.63
C ALA A 246 13.03 2.50 -1.62
N GLU A 247 13.88 1.57 -1.16
CA GLU A 247 14.63 0.68 -2.06
C GLU A 247 13.71 -0.27 -2.85
N GLU A 248 12.48 -0.52 -2.41
CA GLU A 248 11.49 -1.30 -3.17
C GLU A 248 11.26 -0.71 -4.57
N TRP A 249 11.41 0.61 -4.69
CA TRP A 249 11.37 1.31 -5.96
C TRP A 249 12.42 0.79 -6.95
N MET A 250 13.62 0.46 -6.50
CA MET A 250 14.68 -0.05 -7.37
C MET A 250 14.28 -1.39 -8.02
N ILE A 251 13.52 -2.23 -7.28
CA ILE A 251 13.02 -3.50 -7.80
C ILE A 251 11.88 -3.28 -8.79
N THR A 252 10.93 -2.40 -8.48
CA THR A 252 9.79 -2.14 -9.36
C THR A 252 10.20 -1.38 -10.63
N ALA A 253 11.22 -0.53 -10.54
CA ALA A 253 11.89 0.13 -11.67
C ALA A 253 13.01 -0.73 -12.31
N SER A 254 13.13 -2.01 -11.93
CA SER A 254 14.20 -2.93 -12.40
C SER A 254 14.42 -2.98 -13.92
N PRO A 255 13.40 -2.82 -14.80
CA PRO A 255 13.64 -2.74 -16.25
C PRO A 255 14.60 -1.61 -16.66
N THR A 256 14.68 -0.54 -15.86
CA THR A 256 15.56 0.61 -16.08
C THR A 256 16.92 0.43 -15.42
N PHE A 257 16.99 -0.27 -14.28
CA PHE A 257 18.19 -0.40 -13.47
C PHE A 257 19.04 -1.65 -13.74
N HIS A 258 18.57 -2.59 -14.58
CA HIS A 258 19.27 -3.82 -14.94
C HIS A 258 19.82 -4.62 -13.73
N LEU A 259 19.07 -4.65 -12.63
CA LEU A 259 19.47 -5.36 -11.41
C LEU A 259 19.56 -6.86 -11.64
N GLN A 260 20.61 -7.48 -11.09
CA GLN A 260 20.75 -8.92 -11.02
C GLN A 260 19.73 -9.50 -10.03
N ARG A 261 19.39 -10.79 -10.22
CA ARG A 261 18.44 -11.49 -9.35
C ARG A 261 18.87 -11.46 -7.87
N SER A 262 20.15 -11.63 -7.59
CA SER A 262 20.70 -11.57 -6.23
C SER A 262 20.56 -10.19 -5.60
N GLU A 263 20.66 -9.12 -6.38
CA GLU A 263 20.45 -7.75 -5.90
C GLU A 263 18.98 -7.51 -5.57
N ILE A 264 18.06 -7.98 -6.42
CA ILE A 264 16.62 -7.93 -6.16
C ILE A 264 16.27 -8.69 -4.88
N GLU A 265 16.81 -9.89 -4.70
CA GLU A 265 16.60 -10.70 -3.49
C GLU A 265 17.15 -10.02 -2.23
N ALA A 266 18.34 -9.40 -2.33
CA ALA A 266 18.92 -8.63 -1.23
C ALA A 266 18.08 -7.39 -0.86
N ILE A 267 17.61 -6.62 -1.85
CA ILE A 267 16.73 -5.47 -1.62
C ILE A 267 15.42 -5.92 -0.99
N ARG A 268 14.78 -6.99 -1.51
CA ARG A 268 13.55 -7.55 -0.91
C ARG A 268 13.77 -7.96 0.55
N GLY A 269 14.90 -8.59 0.85
CA GLY A 269 15.28 -8.95 2.22
C GLY A 269 15.29 -7.75 3.16
N ARG A 270 15.86 -6.62 2.72
CA ARG A 270 15.91 -5.36 3.49
C ARG A 270 14.54 -4.71 3.65
N VAL A 271 13.77 -4.61 2.57
CA VAL A 271 12.41 -4.03 2.57
C VAL A 271 11.49 -4.83 3.51
N HIS A 272 11.52 -6.15 3.44
CA HIS A 272 10.72 -7.03 4.30
C HIS A 272 11.09 -6.86 5.79
N ALA A 273 12.38 -6.77 6.12
CA ALA A 273 12.82 -6.53 7.49
C ALA A 273 12.40 -5.13 7.99
N ALA A 274 12.52 -4.10 7.16
CA ALA A 274 12.09 -2.76 7.49
C ALA A 274 10.56 -2.65 7.67
N SER A 275 9.78 -3.37 6.86
CA SER A 275 8.31 -3.44 6.98
C SER A 275 7.90 -4.02 8.34
N ALA A 276 8.50 -5.15 8.74
CA ALA A 276 8.25 -5.74 10.06
C ALA A 276 8.62 -4.80 11.21
N ALA A 277 9.71 -4.02 11.08
CA ALA A 277 10.10 -3.02 12.07
C ALA A 277 9.11 -1.85 12.17
N VAL A 278 8.62 -1.33 11.04
CA VAL A 278 7.58 -0.30 11.04
C VAL A 278 6.28 -0.83 11.66
N ALA A 279 5.88 -2.06 11.31
CA ALA A 279 4.71 -2.71 11.87
C ALA A 279 4.81 -2.88 13.40
N LEU A 280 5.98 -3.28 13.90
CA LEU A 280 6.25 -3.35 15.34
C LEU A 280 6.12 -1.99 16.03
N LEU A 281 6.71 -0.96 15.45
CA LEU A 281 6.78 0.37 16.06
C LEU A 281 5.45 1.14 16.01
N ARG A 282 4.61 0.91 14.99
CA ARG A 282 3.31 1.59 14.84
C ARG A 282 2.13 0.78 15.38
N GLY A 283 2.14 -0.53 15.16
CA GLY A 283 1.03 -1.43 15.50
C GLY A 283 1.32 -2.42 16.62
N GLY A 284 2.56 -2.49 17.10
CA GLY A 284 2.95 -3.43 18.13
C GLY A 284 3.26 -4.85 17.61
N PRO A 285 3.51 -5.80 18.52
CA PRO A 285 4.15 -7.07 18.18
C PRO A 285 3.25 -7.97 17.34
N ARG A 286 1.92 -7.89 17.47
CA ARG A 286 0.99 -8.67 16.65
C ARG A 286 1.04 -8.28 15.17
N HIS A 287 1.11 -6.98 14.89
CA HIS A 287 1.24 -6.47 13.52
C HIS A 287 2.60 -6.85 12.93
N ALA A 288 3.67 -6.78 13.73
CA ALA A 288 5.00 -7.22 13.30
C ALA A 288 5.02 -8.70 12.90
N VAL A 289 4.45 -9.60 13.72
CA VAL A 289 4.40 -11.03 13.37
C VAL A 289 3.56 -11.26 12.12
N ALA A 290 2.44 -10.56 11.94
CA ALA A 290 1.66 -10.64 10.71
C ALA A 290 2.50 -10.28 9.48
N GLU A 291 3.30 -9.21 9.55
CA GLU A 291 4.19 -8.85 8.45
C GLU A 291 5.36 -9.81 8.24
N MET A 292 5.96 -10.31 9.31
CA MET A 292 7.01 -11.34 9.23
C MET A 292 6.47 -12.60 8.52
N SER A 293 5.28 -13.07 8.91
CA SER A 293 4.62 -14.23 8.29
C SER A 293 4.27 -13.99 6.82
N HIS A 294 3.85 -12.76 6.47
CA HIS A 294 3.53 -12.42 5.08
C HIS A 294 4.77 -12.45 4.18
N HIS A 295 5.87 -11.85 4.65
CA HIS A 295 7.05 -11.61 3.83
C HIS A 295 8.13 -12.72 3.90
N ARG A 296 8.11 -13.57 4.94
CA ARG A 296 9.05 -14.69 5.12
C ARG A 296 8.34 -15.97 5.60
N PRO A 297 7.46 -16.59 4.80
CA PRO A 297 6.81 -17.84 5.18
C PRO A 297 7.81 -19.00 5.25
N GLY A 298 7.70 -19.85 6.27
CA GLY A 298 8.34 -21.18 6.29
C GLY A 298 9.84 -21.21 6.56
N THR A 299 10.36 -20.28 7.35
CA THR A 299 11.79 -20.15 7.68
C THR A 299 12.11 -20.47 9.15
N LEU A 300 13.39 -20.67 9.47
CA LEU A 300 13.90 -20.98 10.82
C LEU A 300 13.41 -20.02 11.92
N TRP A 301 13.22 -18.73 11.60
CA TRP A 301 12.71 -17.75 12.57
C TRP A 301 11.34 -18.15 13.14
N GLN A 302 10.48 -18.79 12.34
CA GLN A 302 9.14 -19.15 12.76
C GLN A 302 9.17 -20.27 13.80
N GLU A 303 10.11 -21.21 13.68
CA GLU A 303 10.30 -22.30 14.63
C GLU A 303 10.89 -21.79 15.94
N GLN A 304 11.90 -20.93 15.85
CA GLN A 304 12.50 -20.27 17.01
C GLN A 304 11.47 -19.42 17.76
N LEU A 305 10.67 -18.63 17.05
CA LEU A 305 9.60 -17.83 17.65
C LEU A 305 8.55 -18.73 18.31
N LEU A 306 8.16 -19.83 17.69
CA LEU A 306 7.22 -20.79 18.28
C LEU A 306 7.75 -21.43 19.56
N GLU A 307 9.05 -21.74 19.63
CA GLU A 307 9.71 -22.28 20.81
C GLU A 307 9.73 -21.24 21.95
N GLU A 308 10.06 -20.00 21.64
CA GLU A 308 10.13 -18.92 22.62
C GLU A 308 8.74 -18.49 23.14
N LEU A 309 7.70 -18.63 22.32
CA LEU A 309 6.32 -18.39 22.71
C LEU A 309 5.64 -19.61 23.36
N ALA A 310 6.31 -20.75 23.49
CA ALA A 310 5.70 -21.99 23.97
C ALA A 310 5.16 -21.92 25.41
N GLY A 311 5.60 -20.93 26.20
CA GLY A 311 5.09 -20.67 27.55
C GLY A 311 3.77 -19.89 27.60
N ILE A 312 3.21 -19.46 26.46
CA ILE A 312 1.91 -18.77 26.40
C ILE A 312 0.79 -19.81 26.34
N ASP A 313 -0.12 -19.76 27.31
CA ASP A 313 -1.35 -20.55 27.29
C ASP A 313 -2.26 -20.09 26.15
N VAL A 314 -2.57 -20.98 25.21
CA VAL A 314 -3.44 -20.67 24.08
C VAL A 314 -4.89 -20.59 24.55
N ALA A 315 -5.50 -19.42 24.40
CA ALA A 315 -6.90 -19.22 24.70
C ALA A 315 -7.78 -20.13 23.81
N PRO A 316 -8.80 -20.81 24.36
CA PRO A 316 -9.67 -21.69 23.56
C PRO A 316 -10.33 -20.99 22.37
N THR A 317 -10.67 -19.71 22.53
CA THR A 317 -11.24 -18.88 21.46
C THR A 317 -10.24 -18.63 20.34
N ALA A 318 -8.99 -18.29 20.65
CA ALA A 318 -7.94 -18.11 19.66
C ALA A 318 -7.66 -19.41 18.89
N ALA A 319 -7.56 -20.55 19.61
CA ALA A 319 -7.40 -21.86 18.98
C ALA A 319 -8.56 -22.19 18.02
N ALA A 320 -9.81 -21.95 18.44
CA ALA A 320 -10.98 -22.21 17.61
C ALA A 320 -11.03 -21.33 16.36
N THR A 321 -10.77 -20.02 16.50
CA THR A 321 -10.74 -19.07 15.37
C THR A 321 -9.69 -19.48 14.35
N VAL A 322 -8.49 -19.80 14.80
CA VAL A 322 -7.38 -20.14 13.91
C VAL A 322 -7.56 -21.52 13.26
N ALA A 323 -8.13 -22.50 13.98
CA ALA A 323 -8.53 -23.78 13.39
C ALA A 323 -9.58 -23.61 12.28
N ALA A 324 -10.56 -22.72 12.47
CA ALA A 324 -11.55 -22.40 11.45
C ALA A 324 -10.91 -21.74 10.21
N GLN A 325 -9.95 -20.84 10.40
CA GLN A 325 -9.19 -20.21 9.31
C GLN A 325 -8.39 -21.25 8.50
N LEU A 326 -7.67 -22.16 9.18
CA LEU A 326 -6.93 -23.24 8.53
C LEU A 326 -7.86 -24.18 7.74
N ALA A 327 -8.99 -24.59 8.34
CA ALA A 327 -9.98 -25.44 7.68
C ALA A 327 -10.57 -24.77 6.43
N ASN A 328 -10.85 -23.47 6.51
CA ASN A 328 -11.32 -22.69 5.35
C ASN A 328 -10.26 -22.65 4.23
N TYR A 329 -8.99 -22.40 4.58
CA TYR A 329 -7.89 -22.42 3.60
C TYR A 329 -7.75 -23.79 2.93
N GLN A 330 -7.81 -24.88 3.69
CA GLN A 330 -7.78 -26.25 3.17
C GLN A 330 -8.99 -26.55 2.26
N ALA A 331 -10.18 -26.08 2.60
CA ALA A 331 -11.37 -26.25 1.79
C ALA A 331 -11.27 -25.52 0.44
N VAL A 332 -10.74 -24.29 0.43
CA VAL A 332 -10.52 -23.49 -0.78
C VAL A 332 -9.45 -24.12 -1.67
N THR A 333 -8.31 -24.50 -1.10
CA THR A 333 -7.20 -25.09 -1.86
C THR A 333 -7.53 -26.48 -2.42
N ASN A 334 -8.24 -27.33 -1.67
CA ASN A 334 -8.69 -28.64 -2.16
C ASN A 334 -9.72 -28.51 -3.31
N ARG A 335 -10.50 -27.42 -3.37
CA ARG A 335 -11.39 -27.13 -4.50
C ARG A 335 -10.61 -26.65 -5.72
N ALA A 336 -9.59 -25.81 -5.55
CA ALA A 336 -8.79 -25.26 -6.64
C ALA A 336 -7.89 -26.31 -7.35
N ILE A 337 -7.47 -27.37 -6.64
CA ILE A 337 -6.63 -28.43 -7.20
C ILE A 337 -7.43 -29.42 -8.08
N ARG A 338 -8.77 -29.39 -8.05
CA ARG A 338 -9.60 -30.16 -8.98
C ARG A 338 -9.70 -29.46 -10.34
N ILE A 339 -8.59 -29.41 -11.08
CA ILE A 339 -8.64 -29.18 -12.52
C ILE A 339 -9.33 -30.40 -13.13
N PRO A 340 -10.52 -30.28 -13.75
CA PRO A 340 -11.17 -31.43 -14.36
C PRO A 340 -10.23 -32.02 -15.43
N PRO A 341 -10.07 -33.36 -15.50
CA PRO A 341 -9.18 -34.01 -16.46
C PRO A 341 -9.41 -33.61 -17.92
N SER A 342 -10.62 -33.11 -18.23
CA SER A 342 -11.00 -32.57 -19.54
C SER A 342 -10.22 -31.32 -19.95
N LEU A 343 -9.62 -30.56 -19.02
CA LEU A 343 -8.79 -29.38 -19.33
C LEU A 343 -7.32 -29.71 -19.57
N LEU A 344 -6.88 -30.96 -19.31
CA LEU A 344 -5.52 -31.43 -19.57
C LEU A 344 -5.38 -32.17 -20.93
N LYS A 345 -6.44 -32.25 -21.72
CA LYS A 345 -6.40 -32.75 -23.10
C LYS A 345 -6.68 -31.62 -24.10
N ARG A 346 -5.62 -30.96 -24.58
CA ARG A 346 -5.39 -30.60 -25.99
C ARG A 346 -4.19 -29.65 -26.12
N ARG A 347 -3.08 -30.21 -26.58
CA ARG A 347 -2.19 -29.56 -27.55
C ARG A 347 -1.31 -30.62 -28.23
N ASP A 348 -1.98 -31.52 -28.95
CA ASP A 348 -1.39 -32.14 -30.14
C ASP A 348 -2.17 -31.51 -31.29
N ASP A 349 -1.61 -30.43 -31.84
CA ASP A 349 -1.80 -29.87 -33.19
C ASP A 349 -0.76 -28.74 -33.36
#